data_AF-A0A2B4SMA1-F1
#
_entry.id   AF-A0A2B4SMA1-F1
#
_cell.length_a   1.000
_cell.length_b   1.000
_cell.length_c   1.000
_cell.angle_alpha   90.00
_cell.angle_beta   90.00
_cell.angle_gamma   90.00
#
_symmetry.space_group_name_H-M   'P 1'
#
loop_
_entity.id
_entity.type
_entity.pdbx_description
1 polymer ?
#
loop_
_entity_poly.entity_id
_entity_poly.type
_entity_poly.pdbx_seq_one_letter_code
_entity_poly.pdbx_strand_id
1 'polypeptide(L)'
;MSTDGEKIDRPSYQALEEALNCMKKAYDIMKGEALELQKEKEAFDSVAKKLEHVNFASTVKLNVGGQLFSTSLQTLKKDPGSMLHAMFSERFDTKPAEDGTYFIDRDGTHFRYILNYLRTGRLLVPDDRLVQKELLEEAEFYQIRGIIDELCPQPFLESKILSDEHKDIMINQWLKDQLDLPHSTFVLLYRASRDGWSTATFHTCCDKRGPTVVVVKSNDSLFGGFTEQSWDSSGSYKYCNESFIFSLVNPSGSVPTKLPLKSDQTKYGIYCNSGCGPAFGGGHDLTICEDANSSSKSYSSLGNSYECPRHITSTFLTEERTFLVSEVEVFGLKKWT
;
A
#
# COMPACT_ATOMS: atom_id res chain seq x y z
N MET A 1 -86.48 10.76 64.77
CA MET A 1 -85.84 9.74 63.92
C MET A 1 -85.84 10.28 62.49
N SER A 2 -84.73 10.87 62.06
CA SER A 2 -84.48 11.16 60.65
C SER A 2 -82.98 11.04 60.41
N THR A 3 -82.61 10.05 59.62
CA THR A 3 -81.27 9.80 59.09
C THR A 3 -81.07 10.71 57.88
N ASP A 4 -80.20 11.71 57.99
CA ASP A 4 -79.73 12.48 56.82
C ASP A 4 -78.32 12.02 56.48
N GLY A 5 -78.21 11.34 55.34
CA GLY A 5 -76.95 10.84 54.80
C GLY A 5 -76.08 11.97 54.26
N GLU A 6 -74.78 11.94 54.59
CA GLU A 6 -73.75 12.76 53.98
C GLU A 6 -73.67 12.49 52.46
N LYS A 7 -74.09 13.48 51.66
CA LYS A 7 -73.78 13.53 50.23
C LYS A 7 -72.32 13.92 50.06
N ILE A 8 -71.47 12.92 49.84
CA ILE A 8 -70.13 13.11 49.28
C ILE A 8 -70.30 13.69 47.87
N ASP A 9 -69.95 14.97 47.69
CA ASP A 9 -70.02 15.67 46.41
C ASP A 9 -68.95 15.07 45.47
N ARG A 10 -69.39 14.17 44.59
CA ARG A 10 -68.50 13.52 43.61
C ARG A 10 -68.20 14.54 42.51
N PRO A 11 -66.92 14.72 42.12
CA PRO A 11 -66.56 15.63 41.03
C PRO A 11 -67.40 15.32 39.79
N SER A 12 -68.01 16.35 39.20
CA SER A 12 -68.70 16.23 37.92
C SER A 12 -67.76 15.61 36.88
N TYR A 13 -68.29 14.69 36.06
CA TYR A 13 -67.55 14.04 34.97
C TYR A 13 -66.77 15.04 34.11
N GLN A 14 -67.31 16.24 33.92
CA GLN A 14 -66.70 17.32 33.16
C GLN A 14 -65.42 17.88 33.81
N ALA A 15 -65.39 18.01 35.14
CA ALA A 15 -64.20 18.45 35.88
C ALA A 15 -63.08 17.39 35.83
N LEU A 16 -63.45 16.10 35.81
CA LEU A 16 -62.49 15.00 35.65
C LEU A 16 -61.90 14.96 34.23
N GLU A 17 -62.70 15.26 33.21
CA GLU A 17 -62.27 15.31 31.82
C GLU A 17 -61.35 16.51 31.53
N GLU A 18 -61.66 17.67 32.10
CA GLU A 18 -60.79 18.86 32.07
C GLU A 18 -59.44 18.59 32.75
N ALA A 19 -59.46 17.98 33.94
CA ALA A 19 -58.25 17.60 34.65
C ALA A 19 -57.39 16.60 33.85
N LEU A 20 -58.03 15.60 33.21
CA LEU A 20 -57.35 14.64 32.36
C LEU A 20 -56.72 15.31 31.13
N ASN A 21 -57.40 16.28 30.54
CA ASN A 21 -56.88 17.02 29.39
C ASN A 21 -55.70 17.92 29.77
N CYS A 22 -55.76 18.55 30.95
CA CYS A 22 -54.64 19.31 31.51
C CYS A 22 -53.42 18.40 31.80
N MET A 23 -53.63 17.22 32.38
CA MET A 23 -52.56 16.25 32.62
C MET A 23 -51.90 15.77 31.32
N LYS A 24 -52.68 15.52 30.26
CA LYS A 24 -52.14 15.16 28.94
C LYS A 24 -51.28 16.28 28.35
N LYS A 25 -51.76 17.52 28.39
CA LYS A 25 -50.97 18.68 27.92
C LYS A 25 -49.67 18.86 28.70
N ALA A 26 -49.72 18.73 30.02
CA ALA A 26 -48.52 18.81 30.85
C ALA A 26 -47.53 17.69 30.53
N TYR A 27 -48.03 16.46 30.31
CA TYR A 27 -47.21 15.32 29.90
C TYR A 27 -46.52 15.56 28.55
N ASP A 28 -47.25 16.09 27.56
CA ASP A 28 -46.70 16.37 26.23
C ASP A 28 -45.61 17.45 26.29
N ILE A 29 -45.80 18.49 27.12
CA ILE A 29 -44.79 19.54 27.35
C ILE A 29 -43.53 18.95 27.98
N MET A 30 -43.68 18.22 29.09
CA MET A 30 -42.54 17.59 29.79
C MET A 30 -41.78 16.62 28.89
N LYS A 31 -42.49 15.87 28.03
CA LYS A 31 -41.89 14.97 27.06
C LYS A 31 -41.08 15.73 25.99
N GLY A 32 -41.57 16.90 25.56
CA GLY A 32 -40.85 17.79 24.64
C GLY A 32 -39.57 18.36 25.27
N GLU A 33 -39.65 18.86 26.49
CA GLU A 33 -38.49 19.42 27.22
C GLU A 33 -37.41 18.36 27.50
N ALA A 34 -37.82 17.14 27.89
CA ALA A 34 -36.89 16.04 28.10
C ALA A 34 -36.13 15.65 26.83
N LEU A 35 -36.78 15.74 25.66
CA LEU A 35 -36.15 15.46 24.37
C LEU A 35 -35.12 16.53 24.00
N GLU A 36 -35.42 17.81 24.23
CA GLU A 36 -34.46 18.90 23.98
C GLU A 36 -33.26 18.85 24.92
N LEU A 37 -33.49 18.61 26.21
CA LEU A 37 -32.40 18.40 27.17
C LEU A 37 -31.49 17.24 26.78
N GLN A 38 -32.06 16.17 26.23
CA GLN A 38 -31.27 15.04 25.76
C GLN A 38 -30.41 15.41 24.54
N LYS A 39 -30.95 16.17 23.57
CA LYS A 39 -30.15 16.67 22.44
C LYS A 39 -29.03 17.60 22.88
N GLU A 40 -29.31 18.51 23.83
CA GLU A 40 -28.29 19.41 24.37
C GLU A 40 -27.19 18.64 25.11
N LYS A 41 -27.57 17.63 25.90
CA LYS A 41 -26.61 16.75 26.57
C LYS A 41 -25.73 15.99 25.56
N GLU A 42 -26.32 15.43 24.51
CA GLU A 42 -25.56 14.75 23.45
C GLU A 42 -24.62 15.70 22.70
N ALA A 43 -25.05 16.94 22.44
CA ALA A 43 -24.20 17.97 21.86
C ALA A 43 -23.05 18.36 22.80
N PHE A 44 -23.33 18.52 24.09
CA PHE A 44 -22.33 18.81 25.11
C PHE A 44 -21.33 17.67 25.27
N ASP A 45 -21.79 16.42 25.32
CA ASP A 45 -20.94 15.22 25.40
C ASP A 45 -20.05 15.10 24.14
N SER A 46 -20.57 15.46 22.96
CA SER A 46 -19.79 15.52 21.71
C SER A 46 -18.68 16.59 21.77
N VAL A 47 -18.95 17.75 22.36
CA VAL A 47 -17.95 18.80 22.59
C VAL A 47 -16.95 18.39 23.66
N ALA A 48 -17.39 17.76 24.76
CA ALA A 48 -16.53 17.24 25.82
C ALA A 48 -15.56 16.17 25.28
N LYS A 49 -16.03 15.26 24.41
CA LYS A 49 -15.18 14.26 23.73
C LYS A 49 -14.14 14.88 22.79
N LYS A 50 -14.43 16.06 22.22
CA LYS A 50 -13.43 16.84 21.47
C LYS A 50 -12.41 17.51 22.39
N LEU A 51 -12.84 17.93 23.58
CA LEU A 51 -11.97 18.49 24.63
C LEU A 51 -11.05 17.46 25.28
N GLU A 52 -11.39 16.16 25.28
CA GLU A 52 -10.48 15.08 25.72
C GLU A 52 -9.17 15.03 24.91
N HIS A 53 -9.17 15.53 23.66
CA HIS A 53 -7.95 15.67 22.85
C HIS A 53 -7.10 16.89 23.24
N VAL A 54 -7.60 17.75 24.14
CA VAL A 54 -6.91 18.94 24.67
C VAL A 54 -6.35 18.60 26.07
N ASN A 55 -5.39 17.68 26.11
CA ASN A 55 -4.79 17.24 27.37
C ASN A 55 -3.59 18.13 27.75
N PHE A 56 -3.81 19.14 28.59
CA PHE A 56 -2.79 20.10 29.03
C PHE A 56 -1.68 19.48 29.92
N ALA A 57 -1.94 18.34 30.57
CA ALA A 57 -1.09 17.81 31.64
C ALA A 57 0.18 17.07 31.17
N SER A 58 0.38 16.88 29.87
CA SER A 58 1.57 16.17 29.33
C SER A 58 2.12 16.81 28.05
N THR A 59 2.13 18.15 28.02
CA THR A 59 2.69 18.90 26.89
C THR A 59 4.20 18.71 26.83
N VAL A 60 4.71 18.33 25.66
CA VAL A 60 6.12 18.15 25.34
C VAL A 60 6.54 19.23 24.35
N LYS A 61 7.67 19.89 24.63
CA LYS A 61 8.31 20.83 23.72
C LYS A 61 9.41 20.12 22.94
N LEU A 62 9.40 20.31 21.63
CA LEU A 62 10.39 19.74 20.71
C LEU A 62 11.07 20.87 19.94
N ASN A 63 12.38 20.77 19.75
CA ASN A 63 13.16 21.58 18.85
C ASN A 63 13.71 20.68 17.75
N VAL A 64 13.18 20.80 16.53
CA VAL A 64 13.57 20.00 15.37
C VAL A 64 14.37 20.88 14.41
N GLY A 65 15.69 20.79 14.46
CA GLY A 65 16.60 21.59 13.61
C GLY A 65 16.44 23.10 13.75
N GLY A 66 16.05 23.59 14.93
CA GLY A 66 15.79 25.00 15.21
C GLY A 66 14.31 25.40 15.15
N GLN A 67 13.42 24.54 14.63
CA GLN A 67 11.98 24.80 14.62
C GLN A 67 11.32 24.24 15.89
N LEU A 68 10.61 25.11 16.62
CA LEU A 68 9.95 24.75 17.86
C LEU A 68 8.54 24.21 17.64
N PHE A 69 8.26 23.06 18.23
CA PHE A 69 6.95 22.42 18.22
C PHE A 69 6.49 22.12 19.65
N SER A 70 5.17 22.14 19.85
CA SER A 70 4.54 21.71 21.09
C SER A 70 3.46 20.67 20.76
N THR A 71 3.44 19.58 21.50
CA THR A 71 2.47 18.49 21.33
C THR A 71 2.26 17.73 22.64
N SER A 72 1.41 16.70 22.67
CA SER A 72 1.24 15.86 23.86
C SER A 72 2.07 14.58 23.80
N LEU A 73 2.41 14.03 24.97
CA LEU A 73 3.07 12.72 25.08
C LEU A 73 2.25 11.61 24.39
N GLN A 74 0.91 11.71 24.45
CA GLN A 74 0.00 10.78 23.80
C GLN A 74 0.16 10.76 22.28
N THR A 75 0.35 11.94 21.65
CA THR A 75 0.61 12.03 20.21
C THR A 75 1.92 11.36 19.84
N LEU A 76 2.99 11.60 20.60
CA LEU A 76 4.32 11.03 20.31
C LEU A 76 4.35 9.50 20.51
N LYS A 77 3.52 8.98 21.41
CA LYS A 77 3.37 7.54 21.67
C LYS A 77 2.37 6.82 20.76
N LYS A 78 1.71 7.53 19.83
CA LYS A 78 0.59 6.99 19.05
C LYS A 78 0.98 5.80 18.17
N ASP A 79 2.21 5.77 17.66
CA ASP A 79 2.72 4.70 16.80
C ASP A 79 3.80 3.87 17.53
N PRO A 80 3.45 2.69 18.09
CA PRO A 80 4.36 1.86 18.89
C PRO A 80 5.65 1.38 18.19
N GLY A 81 5.70 1.44 16.86
CA GLY A 81 6.89 1.07 16.07
C GLY A 81 7.82 2.24 15.77
N SER A 82 7.40 3.47 16.07
CA SER A 82 8.14 4.67 15.68
C SER A 82 9.27 5.02 16.64
N MET A 83 10.26 5.76 16.12
CA MET A 83 11.33 6.34 16.93
C MET A 83 10.76 7.28 18.00
N LEU A 84 9.74 8.07 17.68
CA LEU A 84 9.11 9.01 18.63
C LEU A 84 8.44 8.26 19.78
N HIS A 85 7.75 7.15 19.51
CA HIS A 85 7.22 6.33 20.60
C HIS A 85 8.35 5.79 21.47
N ALA A 86 9.42 5.28 20.86
CA ALA A 86 10.57 4.74 21.57
C ALA A 86 11.23 5.78 22.49
N MET A 87 11.52 6.99 21.99
CA MET A 87 12.11 8.10 22.75
C MET A 87 11.31 8.43 24.00
N PHE A 88 9.98 8.44 23.90
CA PHE A 88 9.11 8.91 24.98
C PHE A 88 8.56 7.77 25.87
N SER A 89 8.83 6.50 25.57
CA SER A 89 8.35 5.32 26.31
C SER A 89 9.32 4.79 27.38
N GLU A 90 10.18 5.65 27.95
CA GLU A 90 11.13 5.35 29.04
C GLU A 90 12.18 4.26 28.73
N ARG A 91 12.23 3.79 27.48
CA ARG A 91 13.19 2.78 27.02
C ARG A 91 14.55 3.38 26.63
N PHE A 92 14.60 4.69 26.42
CA PHE A 92 15.79 5.41 25.98
C PHE A 92 16.05 6.61 26.90
N ASP A 93 17.33 6.85 27.19
CA ASP A 93 17.79 7.87 28.14
C ASP A 93 17.82 9.26 27.49
N THR A 94 16.72 9.67 26.86
CA THR A 94 16.60 11.00 26.24
C THR A 94 16.34 12.04 27.32
N LYS A 95 17.38 12.82 27.65
CA LYS A 95 17.27 13.92 28.60
C LYS A 95 16.90 15.21 27.86
N PRO A 96 15.88 15.95 28.31
CA PRO A 96 15.60 17.27 27.77
C PRO A 96 16.73 18.25 28.12
N ALA A 97 16.76 19.39 27.44
CA ALA A 97 17.59 20.53 27.82
C ALA A 97 17.11 21.13 29.17
N GLU A 98 17.88 22.09 29.71
CA GLU A 98 17.59 22.74 31.00
C GLU A 98 16.19 23.38 31.06
N ASP A 99 15.65 23.81 29.92
CA ASP A 99 14.33 24.44 29.78
C ASP A 99 13.17 23.42 29.58
N GLY A 100 13.49 22.11 29.58
CA GLY A 100 12.55 21.02 29.36
C GLY A 100 12.28 20.69 27.88
N THR A 101 12.99 21.31 26.93
CA THR A 101 12.82 21.08 25.49
C THR A 101 13.66 19.89 25.03
N TYR A 102 13.09 19.00 24.21
CA TYR A 102 13.83 17.90 23.57
C TYR A 102 14.33 18.34 22.20
N PHE A 103 15.61 18.12 21.91
CA PHE A 103 16.20 18.45 20.62
C PHE A 103 16.26 17.22 19.71
N ILE A 104 15.93 17.42 18.43
CA ILE A 104 16.06 16.44 17.36
C ILE A 104 16.82 17.12 16.23
N ASP A 105 17.96 16.54 15.86
CA ASP A 105 18.83 17.07 14.81
C ASP A 105 18.34 16.66 13.41
N ARG A 106 17.20 17.21 13.00
CA ARG A 106 16.51 16.97 11.71
C ARG A 106 15.89 18.24 11.18
N ASP A 107 15.46 18.25 9.92
CA ASP A 107 14.74 19.39 9.35
C ASP A 107 13.29 19.47 9.87
N GLY A 108 12.98 20.55 10.59
CA GLY A 108 11.63 20.80 11.11
C GLY A 108 10.58 21.09 10.02
N THR A 109 10.97 21.40 8.79
CA THR A 109 10.08 21.88 7.71
C THR A 109 8.91 20.93 7.44
N HIS A 110 9.18 19.63 7.46
CA HIS A 110 8.21 18.55 7.20
C HIS A 110 7.64 17.94 8.48
N PHE A 111 8.21 18.23 9.64
CA PHE A 111 7.80 17.66 10.92
C PHE A 111 6.33 17.95 11.27
N ARG A 112 5.77 19.05 10.75
CA ARG A 112 4.33 19.34 10.90
C ARG A 112 3.43 18.24 10.33
N TYR A 113 3.82 17.60 9.22
CA TYR A 113 3.04 16.54 8.60
C TYR A 113 3.12 15.26 9.43
N ILE A 114 4.31 14.93 9.95
CA ILE A 114 4.51 13.83 10.91
C ILE A 114 3.60 14.02 12.13
N LEU A 115 3.60 15.21 12.75
CA LEU A 115 2.74 15.50 13.89
C LEU A 115 1.25 15.42 13.55
N ASN A 116 0.83 15.97 12.41
CA ASN A 116 -0.56 15.93 12.00
C ASN A 116 -1.04 14.51 11.71
N TYR A 117 -0.19 13.68 11.11
CA TYR A 117 -0.44 12.25 10.95
C TYR A 117 -0.60 11.56 12.31
N LEU A 118 0.33 11.76 13.25
CA LEU A 118 0.24 11.18 14.60
C LEU A 118 -0.99 11.65 15.40
N ARG A 119 -1.49 12.85 15.13
CA ARG A 119 -2.72 13.39 15.75
C ARG A 119 -3.98 12.76 15.17
N THR A 120 -4.06 12.66 13.84
CA THR A 120 -5.31 12.40 13.11
C THR A 120 -5.40 11.00 12.48
N GLY A 121 -4.26 10.32 12.31
CA GLY A 121 -4.12 9.08 11.56
C GLY A 121 -4.31 9.25 10.05
N ARG A 122 -4.21 10.48 9.52
CA ARG A 122 -4.40 10.78 8.08
C ARG A 122 -3.21 11.58 7.55
N LEU A 123 -2.70 11.21 6.39
CA LEU A 123 -1.66 11.98 5.70
C LEU A 123 -2.30 13.03 4.80
N LEU A 124 -2.13 14.30 5.18
CA LEU A 124 -2.57 15.45 4.39
C LEU A 124 -1.35 16.26 3.96
N VAL A 125 -0.83 15.91 2.80
CA VAL A 125 0.35 16.53 2.18
C VAL A 125 -0.04 17.08 0.80
N PRO A 126 0.52 18.22 0.36
CA PRO A 126 0.35 18.69 -1.01
C PRO A 126 0.72 17.60 -2.04
N ASP A 127 0.04 17.61 -3.19
CA ASP A 127 0.42 16.78 -4.34
C ASP A 127 1.62 17.42 -5.08
N ASP A 128 2.70 17.61 -4.32
CA ASP A 128 3.99 18.09 -4.79
C ASP A 128 5.02 17.00 -4.54
N ARG A 129 5.69 16.57 -5.62
CA ARG A 129 6.63 15.46 -5.56
C ARG A 129 7.85 15.73 -4.69
N LEU A 130 8.32 16.99 -4.64
CA LEU A 130 9.46 17.34 -3.81
C LEU A 130 9.07 17.27 -2.33
N VAL A 131 7.92 17.84 -1.98
CA VAL A 131 7.41 17.80 -0.59
C VAL A 131 7.15 16.37 -0.13
N GLN A 132 6.55 15.53 -0.97
CA GLN A 132 6.30 14.12 -0.63
C GLN A 132 7.60 13.35 -0.43
N LYS A 133 8.63 13.63 -1.24
CA LYS A 133 9.94 13.02 -1.10
C LYS A 133 10.64 13.45 0.18
N GLU A 134 10.72 14.75 0.46
CA GLU A 134 11.34 15.27 1.69
C GLU A 134 10.59 14.78 2.94
N LEU A 135 9.26 14.66 2.86
CA LEU A 135 8.46 14.06 3.93
C LEU A 135 8.73 12.56 4.11
N LEU A 136 8.92 11.81 3.02
CA LEU A 136 9.26 10.39 3.08
C LEU A 136 10.61 10.18 3.79
N GLU A 137 11.62 11.00 3.50
CA GLU A 137 12.91 10.95 4.19
C GLU A 137 12.77 11.17 5.72
N GLU A 138 11.93 12.13 6.13
CA GLU A 138 11.65 12.32 7.56
C GLU A 138 10.84 11.15 8.15
N ALA A 139 9.83 10.65 7.43
CA ALA A 139 9.01 9.53 7.89
C ALA A 139 9.85 8.26 8.13
N GLU A 140 10.85 8.01 7.30
CA GLU A 140 11.82 6.93 7.49
C GLU A 140 12.70 7.16 8.72
N PHE A 141 13.24 8.38 8.91
CA PHE A 141 14.02 8.72 10.10
C PHE A 141 13.21 8.50 11.39
N TYR A 142 11.96 8.98 11.42
CA TYR A 142 11.07 8.81 12.57
C TYR A 142 10.45 7.40 12.65
N GLN A 143 10.66 6.55 11.64
CA GLN A 143 10.12 5.20 11.52
C GLN A 143 8.58 5.14 11.57
N ILE A 144 7.91 6.09 10.90
CA ILE A 144 6.45 6.21 10.86
C ILE A 144 5.91 5.42 9.68
N ARG A 145 5.73 4.10 9.87
CA ARG A 145 5.41 3.16 8.77
C ARG A 145 4.19 3.55 7.96
N GLY A 146 3.13 4.03 8.61
CA GLY A 146 1.92 4.38 7.87
C GLY A 146 2.10 5.56 6.90
N ILE A 147 3.01 6.50 7.16
CA ILE A 147 3.35 7.55 6.18
C ILE A 147 4.21 6.97 5.06
N ILE A 148 5.18 6.12 5.40
CA ILE A 148 6.05 5.45 4.42
C ILE A 148 5.21 4.63 3.43
N ASP A 149 4.25 3.86 3.94
CA ASP A 149 3.36 3.01 3.14
C ASP A 149 2.40 3.82 2.25
N GLU A 150 1.99 5.02 2.69
CA GLU A 150 1.14 5.93 1.90
C GLU A 150 1.91 6.69 0.82
N LEU A 151 3.18 7.03 1.07
CA LEU A 151 4.01 7.80 0.14
C LEU A 151 4.81 6.92 -0.83
N CYS A 152 5.16 5.69 -0.45
CA CYS A 152 5.80 4.73 -1.33
C CYS A 152 4.73 3.92 -2.08
N PRO A 153 4.64 3.98 -3.41
CA PRO A 153 3.68 3.17 -4.14
C PRO A 153 3.95 1.69 -3.89
N GLN A 154 2.91 0.93 -3.58
CA GLN A 154 3.01 -0.52 -3.41
C GLN A 154 3.53 -1.15 -4.71
N PRO A 155 4.49 -2.09 -4.64
CA PRO A 155 4.99 -2.77 -5.83
C PRO A 155 3.84 -3.47 -6.56
N PHE A 156 3.82 -3.34 -7.88
CA PHE A 156 2.80 -3.96 -8.73
C PHE A 156 1.36 -3.47 -8.49
N LEU A 157 1.17 -2.30 -7.87
CA LEU A 157 -0.15 -1.72 -7.58
C LEU A 157 -1.07 -1.68 -8.81
N GLU A 158 -0.50 -1.32 -9.96
CA GLU A 158 -1.26 -1.19 -11.20
C GLU A 158 -1.52 -2.52 -11.93
N SER A 159 -1.03 -3.65 -11.43
CA SER A 159 -1.17 -4.93 -12.13
C SER A 159 -2.64 -5.35 -12.28
N LYS A 160 -3.00 -5.83 -13.48
CA LYS A 160 -4.31 -6.42 -13.77
C LYS A 160 -4.33 -7.94 -13.77
N ILE A 161 -3.16 -8.58 -13.74
CA ILE A 161 -3.02 -10.04 -13.88
C ILE A 161 -2.38 -10.71 -12.66
N LEU A 162 -1.77 -9.95 -11.74
CA LEU A 162 -1.29 -10.46 -10.45
C LEU A 162 -2.38 -10.35 -9.37
N SER A 163 -2.66 -11.46 -8.69
CA SER A 163 -3.41 -11.45 -7.43
C SER A 163 -2.54 -10.95 -6.28
N ASP A 164 -3.13 -10.64 -5.13
CA ASP A 164 -2.36 -10.19 -3.96
C ASP A 164 -1.43 -11.29 -3.42
N GLU A 165 -1.83 -12.56 -3.53
CA GLU A 165 -0.95 -13.71 -3.21
C GLU A 165 0.27 -13.78 -4.13
N HIS A 166 0.08 -13.55 -5.44
CA HIS A 166 1.21 -13.48 -6.38
C HIS A 166 2.14 -12.32 -6.05
N LYS A 167 1.59 -11.14 -5.74
CA LYS A 167 2.40 -9.98 -5.35
C LYS A 167 3.19 -10.27 -4.08
N ASP A 168 2.57 -10.88 -3.07
CA ASP A 168 3.22 -11.26 -1.81
C ASP A 168 4.44 -12.16 -2.05
N ILE A 169 4.30 -13.22 -2.86
CA ILE A 169 5.42 -14.10 -3.21
C ILE A 169 6.55 -13.32 -3.89
N MET A 170 6.21 -12.49 -4.87
CA MET A 170 7.20 -11.70 -5.60
C MET A 170 7.93 -10.73 -4.69
N ILE A 171 7.20 -9.99 -3.85
CA ILE A 171 7.73 -8.95 -2.96
C ILE A 171 8.56 -9.57 -1.82
N ASN A 172 7.98 -10.53 -1.09
CA ASN A 172 8.53 -11.01 0.16
C ASN A 172 9.51 -12.18 0.01
N GLN A 173 9.53 -12.86 -1.15
CA GLN A 173 10.40 -14.02 -1.37
C GLN A 173 11.39 -13.83 -2.51
N TRP A 174 10.98 -13.28 -3.65
CA TRP A 174 11.81 -13.33 -4.86
C TRP A 174 12.54 -12.03 -5.19
N LEU A 175 11.99 -10.89 -4.78
CA LEU A 175 12.48 -9.55 -5.07
C LEU A 175 12.77 -8.73 -3.80
N LYS A 176 12.87 -9.41 -2.66
CA LYS A 176 13.06 -8.76 -1.36
C LYS A 176 14.31 -7.88 -1.35
N ASP A 177 15.44 -8.38 -1.84
CA ASP A 177 16.71 -7.63 -1.84
C ASP A 177 16.64 -6.36 -2.70
N GLN A 178 15.83 -6.38 -3.76
CA GLN A 178 15.61 -5.25 -4.66
C GLN A 178 14.67 -4.20 -4.06
N LEU A 179 13.75 -4.63 -3.18
CA LEU A 179 12.75 -3.79 -2.53
C LEU A 179 13.14 -3.36 -1.11
N ASP A 180 14.10 -4.02 -0.48
CA ASP A 180 14.73 -3.60 0.78
C ASP A 180 15.61 -2.33 0.58
N LEU A 181 15.86 -1.94 -0.67
CA LEU A 181 16.49 -0.67 -0.99
C LEU A 181 15.55 0.50 -0.63
N PRO A 182 16.06 1.58 0.00
CA PRO A 182 15.25 2.74 0.33
C PRO A 182 14.50 3.29 -0.89
N HIS A 183 13.25 3.68 -0.65
CA HIS A 183 12.37 4.29 -1.63
C HIS A 183 12.27 3.54 -2.98
N SER A 184 12.33 2.20 -2.95
CA SER A 184 12.33 1.38 -4.16
C SER A 184 11.01 0.64 -4.34
N THR A 185 10.44 0.71 -5.54
CA THR A 185 9.20 -0.01 -5.87
C THR A 185 9.11 -0.35 -7.35
N PHE A 186 8.38 -1.41 -7.67
CA PHE A 186 8.09 -1.80 -9.06
C PHE A 186 6.83 -1.11 -9.56
N VAL A 187 6.99 -0.23 -10.55
CA VAL A 187 5.88 0.48 -11.20
C VAL A 187 5.69 0.00 -12.63
N LEU A 188 4.46 0.07 -13.13
CA LEU A 188 4.13 -0.38 -14.48
C LEU A 188 4.80 0.53 -15.53
N LEU A 189 5.63 -0.07 -16.38
CA LEU A 189 6.22 0.60 -17.55
C LEU A 189 5.39 0.36 -18.80
N TYR A 190 4.94 -0.88 -18.99
CA TYR A 190 4.30 -1.34 -20.21
C TYR A 190 3.19 -2.33 -19.89
N ARG A 191 2.04 -2.18 -20.56
CA ARG A 191 0.98 -3.20 -20.62
C ARG A 191 0.57 -3.35 -22.08
N ALA A 192 0.66 -4.56 -22.63
CA ALA A 192 0.40 -4.80 -24.05
C ALA A 192 -1.01 -4.37 -24.47
N SER A 193 -2.03 -4.67 -23.66
CA SER A 193 -3.42 -4.24 -23.93
C SER A 193 -3.65 -2.71 -23.87
N ARG A 194 -2.78 -1.96 -23.17
CA ARG A 194 -2.87 -0.49 -23.04
C ARG A 194 -2.04 0.20 -24.11
N ASP A 195 -0.81 -0.26 -24.31
CA ASP A 195 0.23 0.45 -25.07
C ASP A 195 0.38 -0.08 -26.51
N GLY A 196 -0.09 -1.30 -26.77
CA GLY A 196 0.03 -1.99 -28.06
C GLY A 196 0.98 -3.19 -28.01
N TRP A 197 0.79 -4.13 -28.94
CA TRP A 197 1.44 -5.45 -28.95
C TRP A 197 2.74 -5.53 -29.78
N SER A 198 3.17 -4.41 -30.37
CA SER A 198 4.38 -4.37 -31.20
C SER A 198 5.65 -4.43 -30.35
N THR A 199 6.71 -5.03 -30.90
CA THR A 199 8.05 -5.04 -30.26
C THR A 199 8.61 -3.63 -30.12
N ALA A 200 8.33 -2.75 -31.10
CA ALA A 200 8.69 -1.35 -31.04
C ALA A 200 8.06 -0.61 -29.84
N THR A 201 6.79 -0.90 -29.52
CA THR A 201 6.12 -0.35 -28.34
C THR A 201 6.80 -0.82 -27.05
N PHE A 202 7.07 -2.12 -26.93
CA PHE A 202 7.79 -2.66 -25.78
C PHE A 202 9.13 -1.93 -25.56
N HIS A 203 9.96 -1.81 -26.60
CA HIS A 203 11.24 -1.14 -26.49
C HIS A 203 11.12 0.36 -26.17
N THR A 204 10.13 1.05 -26.73
CA THR A 204 9.84 2.45 -26.38
C THR A 204 9.51 2.62 -24.90
N CYS A 205 8.81 1.65 -24.31
CA CYS A 205 8.40 1.71 -22.91
C CYS A 205 9.46 1.20 -21.92
N CYS A 206 10.29 0.24 -22.33
CA CYS A 206 11.11 -0.57 -21.40
C CYS A 206 12.63 -0.39 -21.56
N ASP A 207 13.12 0.09 -22.70
CA ASP A 207 14.56 0.24 -22.89
C ASP A 207 15.16 1.27 -21.92
N LYS A 208 16.31 0.91 -21.33
CA LYS A 208 17.07 1.71 -20.34
C LYS A 208 16.31 1.96 -19.03
N ARG A 209 15.33 1.11 -18.70
CA ARG A 209 14.51 1.20 -17.48
C ARG A 209 14.63 -0.01 -16.55
N GLY A 210 15.71 -0.79 -16.69
CA GLY A 210 16.02 -1.90 -15.79
C GLY A 210 16.48 -1.43 -14.41
N PRO A 211 16.40 -2.28 -13.37
CA PRO A 211 15.85 -3.65 -13.36
C PRO A 211 14.37 -3.77 -13.73
N THR A 212 13.97 -4.89 -14.36
CA THR A 212 12.57 -5.11 -14.75
C THR A 212 12.04 -6.50 -14.38
N VAL A 213 10.75 -6.55 -14.10
CA VAL A 213 9.94 -7.78 -13.99
C VAL A 213 8.98 -7.81 -15.18
N VAL A 214 9.03 -8.89 -15.94
CA VAL A 214 8.08 -9.18 -17.03
C VAL A 214 7.11 -10.23 -16.52
N VAL A 215 5.80 -9.97 -16.64
CA VAL A 215 4.72 -10.89 -16.29
C VAL A 215 3.87 -11.15 -17.53
N VAL A 216 3.63 -12.42 -17.83
CA VAL A 216 2.95 -12.89 -19.04
C VAL A 216 1.79 -13.79 -18.62
N LYS A 217 0.61 -13.52 -19.17
CA LYS A 217 -0.56 -14.38 -19.04
C LYS A 217 -0.83 -15.09 -20.36
N SER A 218 -0.94 -16.42 -20.33
CA SER A 218 -1.32 -17.26 -21.46
C SER A 218 -2.30 -18.32 -20.97
N ASN A 219 -3.54 -18.28 -21.46
CA ASN A 219 -4.64 -19.05 -20.87
C ASN A 219 -4.71 -18.83 -19.34
N ASP A 220 -4.74 -19.92 -18.57
CA ASP A 220 -4.71 -19.90 -17.10
C ASP A 220 -3.29 -19.82 -16.52
N SER A 221 -2.25 -19.89 -17.37
CA SER A 221 -0.87 -19.83 -16.93
C SER A 221 -0.38 -18.39 -16.74
N LEU A 222 0.40 -18.19 -15.68
CA LEU A 222 0.99 -16.91 -15.30
C LEU A 222 2.46 -17.12 -14.98
N PHE A 223 3.34 -16.52 -15.77
CA PHE A 223 4.78 -16.74 -15.70
C PHE A 223 5.52 -15.50 -16.19
N GLY A 224 6.85 -15.53 -16.18
CA GLY A 224 7.62 -14.40 -16.62
C GLY A 224 9.08 -14.49 -16.24
N GLY A 225 9.73 -13.34 -16.14
CA GLY A 225 11.13 -13.27 -15.73
C GLY A 225 11.50 -11.94 -15.11
N PHE A 226 12.47 -11.99 -14.22
CA PHE A 226 13.15 -10.81 -13.66
C PHE A 226 14.55 -10.70 -14.25
N THR A 227 14.98 -9.48 -14.51
CA THR A 227 16.37 -9.16 -14.84
C THR A 227 16.79 -7.87 -14.16
N GLU A 228 18.00 -7.85 -13.63
CA GLU A 228 18.67 -6.66 -13.11
C GLU A 228 19.22 -5.74 -14.21
N GLN A 229 19.23 -6.21 -15.46
CA GLN A 229 19.74 -5.46 -16.61
C GLN A 229 18.66 -4.58 -17.24
N SER A 230 19.11 -3.59 -18.00
CA SER A 230 18.24 -2.83 -18.89
C SER A 230 18.15 -3.47 -20.28
N TRP A 231 16.94 -3.45 -20.85
CA TRP A 231 16.73 -3.65 -22.29
C TRP A 231 17.33 -2.48 -23.07
N ASP A 232 17.84 -2.70 -24.28
CA ASP A 232 18.48 -1.62 -25.05
C ASP A 232 18.51 -1.80 -26.57
N SER A 233 17.75 -2.77 -27.11
CA SER A 233 17.67 -3.02 -28.57
C SER A 233 19.02 -3.28 -29.27
N SER A 234 20.09 -3.59 -28.55
CA SER A 234 21.46 -3.74 -29.08
C SER A 234 21.70 -4.95 -30.00
N GLY A 235 20.76 -5.89 -30.09
CA GLY A 235 20.93 -7.16 -30.78
C GLY A 235 21.94 -8.10 -30.09
N SER A 236 22.20 -7.91 -28.79
CA SER A 236 23.17 -8.70 -28.04
C SER A 236 22.56 -9.34 -26.79
N TYR A 237 23.22 -10.40 -26.31
CA TYR A 237 22.96 -10.91 -24.97
C TYR A 237 23.52 -9.97 -23.89
N LYS A 238 22.91 -10.00 -22.69
CA LYS A 238 23.40 -9.29 -21.51
C LYS A 238 23.83 -10.25 -20.41
N TYR A 239 24.91 -9.87 -19.74
CA TYR A 239 25.38 -10.55 -18.54
C TYR A 239 24.42 -10.30 -17.38
N CYS A 240 23.94 -11.37 -16.76
CA CYS A 240 23.12 -11.34 -15.56
C CYS A 240 23.68 -12.32 -14.52
N ASN A 241 23.51 -11.99 -13.25
CA ASN A 241 23.82 -12.80 -12.07
C ASN A 241 22.55 -13.12 -11.27
N GLU A 242 21.60 -12.19 -11.23
CA GLU A 242 20.39 -12.28 -10.38
C GLU A 242 19.12 -12.59 -11.19
N SER A 243 19.23 -12.72 -12.51
CA SER A 243 18.09 -12.95 -13.38
C SER A 243 17.50 -14.34 -13.16
N PHE A 244 16.17 -14.44 -13.24
CA PHE A 244 15.44 -15.69 -13.13
C PHE A 244 14.17 -15.67 -13.98
N ILE A 245 13.77 -16.84 -14.44
CA ILE A 245 12.42 -17.08 -14.96
C ILE A 245 11.55 -17.56 -13.78
N PHE A 246 10.25 -17.34 -13.84
CA PHE A 246 9.33 -17.86 -12.84
C PHE A 246 8.02 -18.33 -13.45
N SER A 247 7.31 -19.21 -12.73
CA SER A 247 5.90 -19.52 -12.94
C SER A 247 5.16 -19.30 -11.63
N LEU A 248 4.10 -18.50 -11.66
CA LEU A 248 3.16 -18.30 -10.56
C LEU A 248 1.98 -19.26 -10.67
N VAL A 249 1.50 -19.46 -11.90
CA VAL A 249 0.49 -20.45 -12.24
C VAL A 249 0.98 -21.24 -13.45
N ASN A 250 0.95 -22.56 -13.35
CA ASN A 250 1.35 -23.48 -14.41
C ASN A 250 0.27 -24.55 -14.60
N PRO A 251 0.21 -25.19 -15.77
CA PRO A 251 -0.83 -26.16 -16.06
C PRO A 251 -0.78 -27.43 -15.19
N SER A 252 0.40 -27.76 -14.63
CA SER A 252 0.52 -28.89 -13.70
C SER A 252 -0.10 -28.63 -12.32
N GLY A 253 -0.52 -27.39 -12.04
CA GLY A 253 -1.04 -26.99 -10.72
C GLY A 253 0.04 -27.00 -9.63
N SER A 254 1.32 -27.03 -10.01
CA SER A 254 2.44 -26.99 -9.07
C SER A 254 2.54 -25.62 -8.42
N VAL A 255 3.14 -25.58 -7.23
CA VAL A 255 3.38 -24.33 -6.49
C VAL A 255 4.20 -23.31 -7.31
N PRO A 256 4.06 -22.01 -7.02
CA PRO A 256 4.89 -20.97 -7.61
C PRO A 256 6.38 -21.33 -7.56
N THR A 257 7.04 -21.29 -8.71
CA THR A 257 8.39 -21.83 -8.90
C THR A 257 9.30 -20.77 -9.52
N LYS A 258 10.44 -20.52 -8.86
CA LYS A 258 11.55 -19.69 -9.36
C LYS A 258 12.57 -20.59 -10.07
N LEU A 259 13.03 -20.17 -11.24
CA LEU A 259 13.98 -20.87 -12.12
C LEU A 259 15.22 -19.96 -12.30
N PRO A 260 16.25 -20.12 -11.46
CA PRO A 260 17.44 -19.26 -11.50
C PRO A 260 18.24 -19.42 -12.81
N LEU A 261 19.00 -18.39 -13.18
CA LEU A 261 20.00 -18.48 -14.24
C LEU A 261 21.14 -19.42 -13.80
N LYS A 262 21.56 -20.33 -14.69
CA LYS A 262 22.69 -21.23 -14.37
C LYS A 262 23.99 -20.44 -14.28
N SER A 263 24.84 -20.83 -13.33
CA SER A 263 26.11 -20.14 -13.04
C SER A 263 27.09 -20.11 -14.22
N ASP A 264 27.02 -21.08 -15.13
CA ASP A 264 27.84 -21.14 -16.36
C ASP A 264 27.20 -20.42 -17.56
N GLN A 265 25.98 -19.89 -17.41
CA GLN A 265 25.19 -19.26 -18.47
C GLN A 265 24.94 -17.75 -18.24
N THR A 266 25.66 -17.13 -17.30
CA THR A 266 25.51 -15.70 -16.94
C THR A 266 25.58 -14.73 -18.12
N LYS A 267 26.38 -15.05 -19.15
CA LYS A 267 26.49 -14.27 -20.40
C LYS A 267 25.22 -14.25 -21.28
N TYR A 268 24.25 -15.10 -20.99
CA TYR A 268 23.04 -15.29 -21.79
C TYR A 268 21.75 -14.99 -21.03
N GLY A 269 21.80 -14.12 -20.01
CA GLY A 269 20.64 -13.83 -19.16
C GLY A 269 19.43 -13.33 -19.95
N ILE A 270 19.59 -12.24 -20.71
CA ILE A 270 18.56 -11.71 -21.62
C ILE A 270 19.14 -11.42 -23.00
N TYR A 271 18.28 -11.39 -24.02
CA TYR A 271 18.64 -10.99 -25.39
C TYR A 271 17.88 -9.72 -25.78
N CYS A 272 18.63 -8.66 -26.11
CA CYS A 272 18.06 -7.34 -26.35
C CYS A 272 17.99 -7.01 -27.84
N ASN A 273 17.17 -7.69 -28.63
CA ASN A 273 17.04 -7.42 -30.06
C ASN A 273 15.77 -6.63 -30.37
N SER A 274 15.88 -5.58 -31.19
CA SER A 274 14.77 -4.68 -31.52
C SER A 274 13.58 -5.37 -32.21
N GLY A 275 13.79 -6.54 -32.82
CA GLY A 275 12.76 -7.36 -33.46
C GLY A 275 12.14 -8.41 -32.54
N CYS A 276 12.52 -8.44 -31.27
CA CYS A 276 11.97 -9.36 -30.27
C CYS A 276 11.31 -8.57 -29.14
N GLY A 277 10.31 -9.13 -28.47
CA GLY A 277 9.86 -8.60 -27.20
C GLY A 277 10.82 -9.02 -26.08
N PRO A 278 10.32 -9.15 -24.84
CA PRO A 278 11.09 -9.75 -23.76
C PRO A 278 11.62 -11.14 -24.12
N ALA A 279 12.94 -11.33 -24.00
CA ALA A 279 13.62 -12.58 -24.29
C ALA A 279 14.65 -12.92 -23.21
N PHE A 280 14.50 -14.09 -22.59
CA PHE A 280 15.36 -14.62 -21.54
C PHE A 280 16.07 -15.87 -22.05
N GLY A 281 17.38 -15.95 -21.82
CA GLY A 281 18.17 -17.15 -22.06
C GLY A 281 18.77 -17.26 -23.46
N GLY A 282 19.97 -17.82 -23.54
CA GLY A 282 20.59 -18.31 -24.75
C GLY A 282 19.83 -19.53 -25.27
N GLY A 283 19.46 -19.52 -26.56
CA GLY A 283 18.47 -20.46 -27.10
C GLY A 283 17.01 -20.10 -26.80
N HIS A 284 16.79 -19.00 -26.07
CA HIS A 284 15.49 -18.45 -25.66
C HIS A 284 14.66 -19.42 -24.82
N ASP A 285 15.03 -19.54 -23.54
CA ASP A 285 14.24 -20.25 -22.54
C ASP A 285 12.80 -19.69 -22.46
N LEU A 286 12.66 -18.37 -22.64
CA LEU A 286 11.37 -17.70 -22.81
C LEU A 286 11.51 -16.54 -23.81
N THR A 287 10.60 -16.42 -24.77
CA THR A 287 10.52 -15.25 -25.66
C THR A 287 9.08 -14.92 -26.01
N ILE A 288 8.75 -13.63 -25.93
CA ILE A 288 7.47 -13.08 -26.37
C ILE A 288 7.69 -12.37 -27.71
N CYS A 289 6.94 -12.81 -28.71
CA CYS A 289 7.04 -12.30 -30.08
C CYS A 289 6.09 -11.13 -30.32
N GLU A 290 6.26 -10.46 -31.46
CA GLU A 290 5.33 -9.44 -31.93
C GLU A 290 3.91 -9.99 -32.09
N ASP A 291 2.91 -9.16 -31.79
CA ASP A 291 1.49 -9.49 -31.93
C ASP A 291 1.10 -10.82 -31.24
N ALA A 292 1.72 -11.09 -30.08
CA ALA A 292 1.56 -12.35 -29.36
C ALA A 292 0.11 -12.70 -28.97
N ASN A 293 -0.80 -11.73 -28.98
CA ASN A 293 -2.24 -11.94 -28.79
C ASN A 293 -2.96 -12.58 -29.98
N SER A 294 -2.35 -12.53 -31.17
CA SER A 294 -2.92 -13.09 -32.40
C SER A 294 -1.97 -14.06 -33.10
N SER A 295 -0.71 -14.11 -32.67
CA SER A 295 0.33 -14.99 -33.21
C SER A 295 0.88 -15.94 -32.15
N SER A 296 0.80 -17.24 -32.39
CA SER A 296 1.39 -18.29 -31.54
C SER A 296 2.90 -18.47 -31.77
N LYS A 297 3.62 -17.39 -32.10
CA LYS A 297 5.07 -17.42 -32.32
C LYS A 297 5.89 -17.25 -31.04
N SER A 298 5.27 -16.74 -29.97
CA SER A 298 5.90 -16.72 -28.63
C SER A 298 6.16 -18.16 -28.20
N TYR A 299 7.29 -18.39 -27.54
CA TYR A 299 7.68 -19.74 -27.17
C TYR A 299 8.50 -19.81 -25.90
N SER A 300 8.50 -21.00 -25.31
CA SER A 300 9.28 -21.38 -24.13
C SER A 300 10.04 -22.67 -24.42
N SER A 301 11.31 -22.72 -24.05
CA SER A 301 12.14 -23.91 -24.15
C SER A 301 13.09 -23.94 -22.96
N LEU A 302 12.55 -24.21 -21.77
CA LEU A 302 13.32 -24.18 -20.53
C LEU A 302 14.44 -25.22 -20.51
N GLY A 303 15.48 -24.90 -19.73
CA GLY A 303 16.61 -25.79 -19.48
C GLY A 303 17.83 -25.48 -20.34
N ASN A 304 17.82 -24.40 -21.13
CA ASN A 304 18.99 -23.94 -21.86
C ASN A 304 19.88 -23.11 -20.92
N SER A 305 19.54 -21.85 -20.68
CA SER A 305 20.31 -20.95 -19.81
C SER A 305 19.79 -20.90 -18.38
N TYR A 306 18.49 -21.08 -18.19
CA TYR A 306 17.87 -21.13 -16.88
C TYR A 306 17.71 -22.56 -16.39
N GLU A 307 17.69 -22.74 -15.08
CA GLU A 307 17.44 -24.03 -14.47
C GLU A 307 16.05 -24.55 -14.83
N CYS A 308 15.95 -25.86 -15.04
CA CYS A 308 14.70 -26.56 -15.24
C CYS A 308 14.73 -27.79 -14.32
N PRO A 309 13.92 -27.82 -13.24
CA PRO A 309 13.87 -28.96 -12.33
C PRO A 309 13.59 -30.26 -13.07
N ARG A 310 14.17 -31.38 -12.60
CA ARG A 310 14.09 -32.70 -13.28
C ARG A 310 12.68 -33.25 -13.43
N HIS A 311 11.73 -32.76 -12.62
CA HIS A 311 10.32 -33.15 -12.65
C HIS A 311 9.49 -32.28 -13.60
N ILE A 312 10.14 -31.32 -14.25
CA ILE A 312 9.51 -30.31 -15.08
C ILE A 312 9.99 -30.48 -16.53
N THR A 313 9.06 -30.41 -17.48
CA THR A 313 9.36 -30.44 -18.91
C THR A 313 9.75 -29.06 -19.43
N SER A 314 10.36 -28.98 -20.62
CA SER A 314 10.64 -27.71 -21.28
C SER A 314 9.40 -26.85 -21.57
N THR A 315 8.20 -27.45 -21.45
CA THR A 315 6.89 -26.82 -21.66
C THR A 315 6.16 -26.46 -20.36
N PHE A 316 6.85 -26.47 -19.22
CA PHE A 316 6.30 -26.16 -17.89
C PHE A 316 5.38 -24.95 -17.82
N LEU A 317 5.72 -23.88 -18.54
CA LEU A 317 5.05 -22.60 -18.42
C LEU A 317 3.66 -22.62 -19.06
N THR A 318 3.45 -23.40 -20.13
CA THR A 318 2.29 -23.25 -21.03
C THR A 318 1.77 -24.56 -21.63
N GLU A 319 2.24 -25.73 -21.17
CA GLU A 319 1.99 -27.08 -21.72
C GLU A 319 2.53 -27.31 -23.14
N GLU A 320 2.43 -26.31 -24.00
CA GLU A 320 2.98 -26.29 -25.35
C GLU A 320 4.25 -25.45 -25.43
N ARG A 321 5.09 -25.76 -26.42
CA ARG A 321 6.32 -24.99 -26.67
C ARG A 321 6.01 -23.58 -27.17
N THR A 322 4.96 -23.43 -27.96
CA THR A 322 4.50 -22.17 -28.56
C THR A 322 3.13 -21.81 -28.03
N PHE A 323 2.83 -20.53 -27.86
CA PHE A 323 1.58 -20.12 -27.20
C PHE A 323 1.10 -18.73 -27.63
N LEU A 324 -0.20 -18.50 -27.47
CA LEU A 324 -0.82 -17.18 -27.55
C LEU A 324 -0.77 -16.49 -26.19
N VAL A 325 -0.59 -15.18 -26.20
CA VAL A 325 -0.48 -14.38 -24.97
C VAL A 325 -1.72 -13.51 -24.82
N SER A 326 -2.38 -13.57 -23.66
CA SER A 326 -3.56 -12.73 -23.37
C SER A 326 -3.19 -11.40 -22.73
N GLU A 327 -2.05 -11.31 -22.03
CA GLU A 327 -1.53 -10.04 -21.51
C GLU A 327 -0.01 -10.12 -21.25
N VAL A 328 0.66 -8.97 -21.38
CA VAL A 328 2.04 -8.76 -20.91
C VAL A 328 2.06 -7.48 -20.09
N GLU A 329 2.54 -7.56 -18.84
CA GLU A 329 2.87 -6.41 -18.01
C GLU A 329 4.37 -6.39 -17.70
N VAL A 330 5.00 -5.23 -17.82
CA VAL A 330 6.41 -5.03 -17.47
C VAL A 330 6.50 -3.95 -16.43
N PHE A 331 7.12 -4.27 -15.30
CA PHE A 331 7.35 -3.37 -14.21
C PHE A 331 8.83 -3.03 -14.10
N GLY A 332 9.15 -1.76 -13.92
CA GLY A 332 10.50 -1.26 -13.72
C GLY A 332 10.71 -0.90 -12.27
N LEU A 333 11.89 -1.24 -11.74
CA LEU A 333 12.28 -0.79 -10.42
C LEU A 333 12.54 0.72 -10.48
N LYS A 334 11.70 1.49 -9.80
CA LYS A 334 11.92 2.91 -9.58
C LYS A 334 12.42 3.14 -8.19
N LYS A 335 13.49 3.92 -8.12
CA LYS A 335 13.95 4.54 -6.89
C LYS A 335 13.39 5.96 -6.86
N TRP A 336 12.71 6.31 -5.79
CA TRP A 336 12.26 7.66 -5.53
C TRP A 336 13.41 8.40 -4.84
N THR A 337 14.45 8.74 -5.62
CA THR A 337 15.69 9.40 -5.16
C THR A 337 15.75 10.89 -5.42
#